data_AF-A0A536YR02-F1
#
_entry.id   AF-A0A536YR02-F1
#
_cell.length_a   1.000
_cell.length_b   1.000
_cell.length_c   1.000
_cell.angle_alpha   90.00
_cell.angle_beta   90.00
_cell.angle_gamma   90.00
#
_symmetry.space_group_name_H-M   'P 1'
#
loop_
_entity.id
_entity.type
_entity.pdbx_description
1 polymer ?
#
loop_
_entity_poly.entity_id
_entity_poly.type
_entity_poly.pdbx_seq_one_letter_code
_entity_poly.pdbx_strand_id
1 'polypeptide(L)'
;MTHQYGWGLISLHRIAAAALIAAALGTPASAQNSSGEPERFRGVVTRADASSLAIRTGEGKALHFALPEGVAVFALSKASFADVDFGLYVGAVSERMGDTFSPIYRDSLSWLHKGFELRIIDESLRGIAVGHTKWDLTPNAVITHGWIDDLEDRVLSIKYGPTDQEETDVEIS
;
A
#
# COMPACT_ATOMS: atom_id res chain seq x y z
N MET A 1 63.82 26.05 -28.45
CA MET A 1 63.77 27.21 -27.52
C MET A 1 62.85 28.25 -28.11
N THR A 2 61.68 28.45 -27.51
CA THR A 2 61.03 29.73 -27.16
C THR A 2 59.53 29.51 -26.95
N HIS A 3 59.09 29.63 -25.70
CA HIS A 3 57.68 29.85 -25.35
C HIS A 3 57.25 31.23 -25.86
N GLN A 4 56.02 31.33 -26.38
CA GLN A 4 55.31 32.60 -26.45
C GLN A 4 53.90 32.42 -25.90
N TYR A 5 53.61 33.15 -24.83
CA TYR A 5 52.30 33.35 -24.24
C TYR A 5 51.63 34.53 -24.96
N GLY A 6 50.35 34.40 -25.30
CA GLY A 6 49.53 35.51 -25.79
C GLY A 6 48.14 35.42 -25.18
N TRP A 7 47.84 36.30 -24.23
CA TRP A 7 46.49 36.57 -23.76
C TRP A 7 45.76 37.44 -24.79
N GLY A 8 44.69 36.90 -25.38
CA GLY A 8 43.79 37.60 -26.30
C GLY A 8 42.48 37.92 -25.61
N LEU A 9 42.06 39.18 -25.74
CA LEU A 9 40.98 39.85 -25.05
C LEU A 9 39.57 39.29 -25.33
N ILE A 10 38.71 39.52 -24.33
CA ILE A 10 37.25 39.42 -24.29
C ILE A 10 36.60 40.00 -25.54
N SER A 11 35.74 39.22 -26.19
CA SER A 11 34.78 39.73 -27.19
C SER A 11 33.36 39.42 -26.72
N LEU A 12 32.69 40.43 -26.17
CA LEU A 12 31.25 40.48 -25.98
C LEU A 12 30.55 40.67 -27.33
N HIS A 13 29.28 40.25 -27.38
CA HIS A 13 28.24 40.48 -28.41
C HIS A 13 27.98 39.32 -29.39
N ARG A 14 27.18 38.34 -28.93
CA ARG A 14 26.04 37.84 -29.72
C ARG A 14 24.81 37.73 -28.82
N ILE A 15 24.00 38.78 -28.87
CA ILE A 15 22.61 38.79 -28.42
C ILE A 15 21.80 38.02 -29.48
N ALA A 16 21.07 36.98 -29.09
CA ALA A 16 19.80 36.60 -29.72
C ALA A 16 19.03 35.67 -28.79
N ALA A 17 17.83 36.12 -28.45
CA ALA A 17 16.87 35.49 -27.57
C ALA A 17 16.29 34.19 -28.13
N ALA A 18 16.02 33.23 -27.25
CA ALA A 18 14.91 32.29 -27.39
C ALA A 18 14.48 31.86 -25.99
N ALA A 19 13.50 32.58 -25.45
CA ALA A 19 12.73 32.14 -24.30
C ALA A 19 11.91 30.90 -24.71
N LEU A 20 12.34 29.72 -24.27
CA LEU A 20 11.51 28.52 -24.30
C LEU A 20 10.87 28.35 -22.93
N ILE A 21 9.72 29.00 -22.78
CA ILE A 21 8.66 28.57 -21.87
C ILE A 21 8.20 27.21 -22.40
N ALA A 22 8.74 26.13 -21.84
CA ALA A 22 8.08 24.84 -21.88
C ALA A 22 7.53 24.63 -20.47
N ALA A 23 6.28 25.04 -20.29
CA ALA A 23 5.47 24.64 -19.17
C ALA A 23 5.57 23.11 -19.06
N ALA A 24 6.27 22.63 -18.04
CA ALA A 24 6.20 21.24 -17.62
C ALA A 24 4.75 21.04 -17.20
N LEU A 25 3.96 20.52 -18.14
CA LEU A 25 2.62 20.01 -17.92
C LEU A 25 2.71 19.08 -16.71
N GLY A 26 2.16 19.54 -15.59
CA GLY A 26 1.82 18.66 -14.50
C GLY A 26 0.86 17.62 -15.06
N THR A 27 1.39 16.45 -15.40
CA THR A 27 0.55 15.29 -15.61
C THR A 27 -0.14 15.04 -14.27
N PRO A 28 -1.48 15.02 -14.19
CA PRO A 28 -2.11 14.48 -13.02
C PRO A 28 -1.60 13.05 -12.90
N ALA A 29 -0.94 12.75 -11.78
CA ALA A 29 -0.60 11.40 -11.40
C ALA A 29 -1.93 10.64 -11.27
N SER A 30 -2.40 10.07 -12.37
CA SER A 30 -3.48 9.10 -12.31
C SER A 30 -2.90 7.89 -11.59
N ALA A 31 -3.39 7.62 -10.40
CA ALA A 31 -3.09 6.39 -9.67
C ALA A 31 -3.29 5.22 -10.63
N GLN A 32 -2.19 4.58 -11.05
CA GLN A 32 -2.24 3.35 -11.84
C GLN A 32 -2.72 2.24 -10.90
N ASN A 33 -4.03 2.13 -10.71
CA ASN A 33 -4.61 0.86 -10.32
C ASN A 33 -4.40 -0.08 -11.52
N SER A 34 -3.67 -1.18 -11.29
CA SER A 34 -3.51 -2.23 -12.29
C SER A 34 -4.90 -2.69 -12.76
N SER A 35 -5.06 -2.93 -14.06
CA SER A 35 -6.34 -3.38 -14.62
C SER A 35 -6.84 -4.61 -13.86
N GLY A 36 -7.94 -4.48 -13.12
CA GLY A 36 -8.54 -5.54 -12.31
C GLY A 36 -8.50 -5.31 -10.79
N GLU A 37 -7.76 -4.33 -10.29
CA GLU A 37 -7.80 -3.99 -8.85
C GLU A 37 -9.06 -3.18 -8.52
N PRO A 38 -9.84 -3.56 -7.49
CA PRO A 38 -11.02 -2.81 -7.09
C PRO A 38 -10.66 -1.37 -6.71
N GLU A 39 -11.47 -0.41 -7.15
CA GLU A 39 -11.36 0.96 -6.65
C GLU A 39 -11.74 0.99 -5.17
N ARG A 40 -10.83 1.52 -4.34
CA ARG A 40 -11.03 1.62 -2.89
C ARG A 40 -11.33 3.06 -2.52
N PHE A 41 -12.37 3.25 -1.71
CA PHE A 41 -12.75 4.56 -1.19
C PHE A 41 -12.74 4.54 0.33
N ARG A 42 -12.10 5.55 0.93
CA ARG A 42 -12.09 5.75 2.38
C ARG A 42 -12.86 7.02 2.74
N GLY A 43 -13.78 6.91 3.70
CA GLY A 43 -14.57 8.05 4.14
C GLY A 43 -15.48 7.72 5.32
N VAL A 44 -16.18 8.75 5.78
CA VAL A 44 -17.22 8.63 6.81
C VAL A 44 -18.54 8.36 6.11
N VAL A 45 -19.25 7.31 6.53
CA VAL A 45 -20.62 7.06 6.07
C VAL A 45 -21.51 8.20 6.53
N THR A 46 -22.13 8.91 5.59
CA THR A 46 -23.04 10.03 5.87
C THR A 46 -24.51 9.62 5.75
N ARG A 47 -24.79 8.58 4.95
CA ARG A 47 -26.11 7.96 4.83
C ARG A 47 -25.96 6.53 4.33
N ALA A 48 -26.79 5.62 4.82
CA ALA A 48 -26.89 4.25 4.33
C ALA A 48 -28.37 3.86 4.28
N ASP A 49 -28.81 3.43 3.10
CA ASP A 49 -30.16 2.92 2.84
C ASP A 49 -30.04 1.51 2.21
N ALA A 50 -31.16 0.78 2.05
CA ALA A 50 -31.15 -0.60 1.55
C ALA A 50 -30.46 -0.80 0.19
N SER A 51 -30.48 0.22 -0.67
CA SER A 51 -29.92 0.16 -2.03
C SER A 51 -28.92 1.29 -2.31
N SER A 52 -28.46 2.03 -1.30
CA SER A 52 -27.49 3.10 -1.52
C SER A 52 -26.60 3.39 -0.31
N LEU A 53 -25.38 3.84 -0.60
CA LEU A 53 -24.42 4.30 0.39
C LEU A 53 -23.91 5.69 -0.01
N ALA A 54 -23.91 6.63 0.94
CA ALA A 54 -23.23 7.90 0.79
C ALA A 54 -22.09 8.00 1.79
N ILE A 55 -20.93 8.43 1.30
CA ILE A 55 -19.77 8.71 2.15
C ILE A 55 -19.24 10.12 1.89
N ARG A 56 -18.49 10.63 2.85
CA ARG A 56 -17.63 11.80 2.69
C ARG A 56 -16.18 11.38 2.85
N THR A 57 -15.37 11.57 1.80
CA THR A 57 -13.94 11.20 1.83
C THR A 57 -13.15 12.12 2.76
N GLY A 58 -11.93 11.73 3.11
CA GLY A 58 -11.01 12.57 3.89
C GLY A 58 -10.71 13.92 3.24
N GLU A 59 -10.75 13.98 1.91
CA GLU A 59 -10.58 15.21 1.11
C GLU A 59 -11.86 16.07 1.04
N GLY A 60 -12.94 15.65 1.70
CA GLY A 60 -14.21 16.37 1.74
C GLY A 60 -15.14 16.09 0.56
N LYS A 61 -14.77 15.19 -0.37
CA LYS A 61 -15.62 14.81 -1.51
C LYS A 61 -16.81 13.99 -1.05
N ALA A 62 -18.02 14.36 -1.49
CA ALA A 62 -19.21 13.54 -1.31
C ALA A 62 -19.29 12.49 -2.44
N LEU A 63 -19.45 11.22 -2.07
CA LEU A 63 -19.60 10.10 -2.99
C LEU A 63 -20.89 9.35 -2.69
N HIS A 64 -21.57 8.91 -3.75
CA HIS A 64 -22.82 8.16 -3.69
C HIS A 64 -22.67 6.89 -4.51
N PHE A 65 -23.04 5.77 -3.90
CA PHE A 65 -22.95 4.44 -4.49
C PHE A 65 -24.32 3.79 -4.49
N ALA A 66 -24.67 3.14 -5.60
CA ALA A 66 -25.77 2.19 -5.63
C ALA A 66 -25.29 0.87 -5.02
N LEU A 67 -26.07 0.32 -4.11
CA LEU A 67 -25.83 -1.00 -3.52
C LEU A 67 -26.74 -2.01 -4.22
N PRO A 68 -26.22 -2.90 -5.08
CA PRO A 68 -27.03 -3.94 -5.70
C PRO A 68 -27.47 -4.97 -4.67
N GLU A 69 -28.49 -5.74 -5.01
CA GLU A 69 -28.88 -6.92 -4.22
C GLU A 69 -27.71 -7.90 -4.11
N GLY A 70 -27.52 -8.47 -2.92
CA GLY A 70 -26.43 -9.41 -2.65
C GLY A 70 -25.05 -8.77 -2.46
N VAL A 71 -24.96 -7.45 -2.29
CA VAL A 71 -23.68 -6.80 -1.92
C VAL A 71 -23.16 -7.40 -0.60
N ALA A 72 -21.88 -7.81 -0.61
CA ALA A 72 -21.22 -8.29 0.60
C ALA A 72 -20.84 -7.09 1.48
N VAL A 73 -21.24 -7.13 2.74
CA VAL A 73 -20.87 -6.11 3.75
C VAL A 73 -20.16 -6.83 4.88
N PHE A 74 -18.91 -6.42 5.13
CA PHE A 74 -18.10 -6.94 6.22
C PHE A 74 -18.01 -5.91 7.34
N ALA A 75 -18.29 -6.34 8.57
CA ALA A 75 -18.11 -5.54 9.77
C ALA A 75 -16.96 -6.11 10.60
N LEU A 76 -16.17 -5.22 11.20
CA LEU A 76 -15.10 -5.60 12.12
C LEU A 76 -15.53 -5.25 13.54
N SER A 77 -15.33 -6.20 14.46
CA SER A 77 -15.41 -5.96 15.91
C SER A 77 -14.00 -6.01 16.51
N LYS A 78 -13.84 -5.41 17.68
CA LYS A 78 -12.57 -5.46 18.41
C LYS A 78 -12.24 -6.92 18.77
N ALA A 79 -11.02 -7.33 18.46
CA ALA A 79 -10.41 -8.57 18.90
C ALA A 79 -9.18 -8.28 19.80
N SER A 80 -8.69 -9.31 20.49
CA SER A 80 -7.45 -9.30 21.25
C SER A 80 -6.34 -9.99 20.47
N PHE A 81 -5.08 -9.63 20.72
CA PHE A 81 -3.95 -10.41 20.21
C PHE A 81 -3.92 -11.84 20.78
N ALA A 82 -4.54 -12.06 21.94
CA ALA A 82 -4.71 -13.41 22.50
C ALA A 82 -5.64 -14.31 21.66
N ASP A 83 -6.42 -13.75 20.74
CA ASP A 83 -7.27 -14.50 19.81
C ASP A 83 -6.51 -14.90 18.54
N VAL A 84 -5.24 -14.49 18.40
CA VAL A 84 -4.39 -14.78 17.26
C VAL A 84 -3.67 -16.10 17.49
N ASP A 85 -3.83 -17.02 16.55
CA ASP A 85 -3.24 -18.36 16.61
C ASP A 85 -2.79 -18.81 15.21
N PHE A 86 -1.93 -19.82 15.19
CA PHE A 86 -1.46 -20.46 13.98
C PHE A 86 -2.64 -20.92 13.10
N GLY A 87 -2.49 -20.75 11.79
CA GLY A 87 -3.45 -21.20 10.78
C GLY A 87 -4.66 -20.29 10.57
N LEU A 88 -4.93 -19.31 11.45
CA LEU A 88 -6.03 -18.36 11.25
C LEU A 88 -5.86 -17.58 9.94
N TYR A 89 -6.98 -17.36 9.24
CA TYR A 89 -6.99 -16.49 8.07
C TYR A 89 -7.05 -15.03 8.51
N VAL A 90 -6.12 -14.22 8.03
CA VAL A 90 -5.96 -12.83 8.47
C VAL A 90 -5.81 -11.88 7.30
N GLY A 91 -6.12 -10.60 7.54
CA GLY A 91 -5.73 -9.47 6.70
C GLY A 91 -4.92 -8.48 7.51
N ALA A 92 -3.65 -8.27 7.15
CA ALA A 92 -2.77 -7.33 7.85
C ALA A 92 -2.41 -6.15 6.96
N VAL A 93 -2.71 -4.94 7.42
CA VAL A 93 -2.24 -3.70 6.78
C VAL A 93 -0.88 -3.36 7.37
N SER A 94 0.14 -3.18 6.54
CA SER A 94 1.51 -2.98 7.00
C SER A 94 2.35 -2.16 6.02
N GLU A 95 3.56 -1.78 6.43
CA GLU A 95 4.56 -1.12 5.58
C GLU A 95 5.96 -1.67 5.85
N ARG A 96 6.74 -1.91 4.80
CA ARG A 96 8.09 -2.49 4.90
C ARG A 96 9.04 -1.60 5.69
N MET A 97 9.78 -2.17 6.64
CA MET A 97 10.73 -1.47 7.50
C MET A 97 12.13 -1.39 6.89
N GLY A 98 12.24 -0.79 5.71
CA GLY A 98 13.51 -0.77 4.96
C GLY A 98 14.04 -2.19 4.75
N ASP A 99 15.36 -2.38 4.80
CA ASP A 99 16.00 -3.69 4.58
C ASP A 99 16.14 -4.53 5.86
N THR A 100 15.27 -4.31 6.84
CA THR A 100 15.21 -5.11 8.05
C THR A 100 14.62 -6.47 7.72
N PHE A 101 15.39 -7.53 7.97
CA PHE A 101 14.90 -8.91 7.87
C PHE A 101 14.00 -9.26 9.05
N SER A 102 13.10 -10.21 8.83
CA SER A 102 12.30 -10.78 9.90
C SER A 102 13.17 -11.40 11.00
N PRO A 103 12.79 -11.29 12.29
CA PRO A 103 13.43 -12.04 13.36
C PRO A 103 13.12 -13.55 13.29
N ILE A 104 12.06 -13.95 12.57
CA ILE A 104 11.70 -15.35 12.46
C ILE A 104 12.75 -16.08 11.61
N TYR A 105 13.46 -17.03 12.24
CA TYR A 105 14.61 -17.68 11.63
C TYR A 105 14.18 -18.87 10.76
N ARG A 106 14.02 -18.66 9.44
CA ARG A 106 13.75 -19.71 8.44
C ARG A 106 14.32 -19.34 7.07
N ASP A 107 14.16 -20.22 6.08
CA ASP A 107 14.55 -20.00 4.68
C ASP A 107 13.69 -18.91 3.96
N SER A 108 12.84 -18.19 4.69
CA SER A 108 12.01 -17.12 4.15
C SER A 108 12.85 -15.88 3.88
N LEU A 109 12.67 -15.31 2.69
CA LEU A 109 13.30 -14.05 2.28
C LEU A 109 12.40 -12.84 2.59
N SER A 110 11.46 -13.02 3.52
CA SER A 110 10.48 -11.99 3.87
C SER A 110 11.14 -10.83 4.61
N TRP A 111 10.85 -9.64 4.11
CA TRP A 111 11.20 -8.40 4.80
C TRP A 111 10.27 -8.17 5.98
N LEU A 112 10.76 -7.53 7.03
CA LEU A 112 9.94 -7.16 8.16
C LEU A 112 9.06 -5.96 7.79
N HIS A 113 7.78 -6.06 8.09
CA HIS A 113 6.81 -4.98 7.96
C HIS A 113 6.33 -4.52 9.33
N LYS A 114 6.14 -3.20 9.48
CA LYS A 114 5.41 -2.64 10.61
C LYS A 114 3.92 -2.74 10.36
N GLY A 115 3.19 -3.43 11.24
CA GLY A 115 1.74 -3.53 11.20
C GLY A 115 1.03 -2.25 11.63
N PHE A 116 -0.09 -1.94 10.97
CA PHE A 116 -1.02 -0.88 11.34
C PHE A 116 -2.39 -1.41 11.73
N GLU A 117 -2.81 -2.52 11.13
CA GLU A 117 -4.09 -3.15 11.35
C GLU A 117 -3.95 -4.67 11.17
N LEU A 118 -4.58 -5.45 12.05
CA LEU A 118 -4.72 -6.89 11.90
C LEU A 118 -6.21 -7.24 11.99
N ARG A 119 -6.70 -7.98 10.99
CA ARG A 119 -8.06 -8.50 10.94
C ARG A 119 -8.00 -10.01 11.04
N ILE A 120 -8.65 -10.58 12.05
CA ILE A 120 -8.98 -12.01 12.05
C ILE A 120 -10.23 -12.15 11.18
N ILE A 121 -10.13 -12.95 10.14
CA ILE A 121 -11.21 -13.16 9.17
C ILE A 121 -11.97 -14.42 9.56
N ASP A 122 -13.30 -14.36 9.48
CA ASP A 122 -14.14 -15.54 9.71
C ASP A 122 -13.74 -16.67 8.77
N GLU A 123 -13.70 -17.90 9.29
CA GLU A 123 -13.25 -19.07 8.53
C GLU A 123 -14.09 -19.31 7.27
N SER A 124 -15.39 -18.97 7.29
CA SER A 124 -16.28 -19.05 6.12
C SER A 124 -15.87 -18.14 4.96
N LEU A 125 -15.01 -17.15 5.24
CA LEU A 125 -14.45 -16.21 4.27
C LEU A 125 -12.98 -16.52 3.94
N ARG A 126 -12.44 -17.67 4.36
CA ARG A 126 -11.05 -18.04 4.02
C ARG A 126 -10.83 -17.98 2.51
N GLY A 127 -9.71 -17.37 2.11
CA GLY A 127 -9.31 -17.21 0.72
C GLY A 127 -9.80 -15.92 0.04
N ILE A 128 -10.62 -15.10 0.71
CA ILE A 128 -10.96 -13.78 0.15
C ILE A 128 -9.70 -12.93 0.01
N ALA A 129 -9.56 -12.26 -1.13
CA ALA A 129 -8.50 -11.28 -1.38
C ALA A 129 -7.07 -11.79 -1.08
N VAL A 130 -6.83 -13.11 -1.16
CA VAL A 130 -5.54 -13.74 -0.91
C VAL A 130 -4.43 -13.05 -1.68
N GLY A 131 -3.30 -12.83 -1.00
CA GLY A 131 -2.12 -12.21 -1.58
C GLY A 131 -1.75 -10.89 -0.93
N HIS A 132 -0.93 -10.13 -1.64
CA HIS A 132 -0.29 -8.90 -1.18
C HIS A 132 -0.58 -7.78 -2.17
N THR A 133 -1.33 -6.75 -1.73
CA THR A 133 -1.79 -5.66 -2.62
C THR A 133 -1.59 -4.30 -1.98
N LYS A 134 -1.54 -3.25 -2.80
CA LYS A 134 -1.46 -1.88 -2.28
C LYS A 134 -2.69 -1.55 -1.44
N TRP A 135 -2.48 -0.77 -0.39
CA TRP A 135 -3.56 -0.36 0.51
C TRP A 135 -3.53 1.15 0.76
N ASP A 136 -4.69 1.78 0.67
CA ASP A 136 -4.87 3.23 0.78
C ASP A 136 -4.83 3.70 2.24
N LEU A 137 -3.70 3.48 2.93
CA LEU A 137 -3.44 3.99 4.30
C LEU A 137 -2.25 4.96 4.34
N THR A 138 -1.14 4.60 3.69
CA THR A 138 0.04 5.43 3.44
C THR A 138 0.49 5.22 2.00
N PRO A 139 1.39 6.05 1.43
CA PRO A 139 1.89 5.84 0.07
C PRO A 139 2.56 4.48 -0.18
N ASN A 140 3.06 3.83 0.88
CA ASN A 140 3.77 2.55 0.80
C ASN A 140 3.00 1.41 1.48
N ALA A 141 1.82 1.67 2.02
CA ALA A 141 1.06 0.67 2.74
C ALA A 141 0.56 -0.42 1.79
N VAL A 142 0.55 -1.63 2.31
CA VAL A 142 0.05 -2.84 1.67
C VAL A 142 -0.92 -3.54 2.60
N ILE A 143 -1.79 -4.36 2.05
CA ILE A 143 -2.57 -5.34 2.81
C ILE A 143 -2.19 -6.73 2.32
N THR A 144 -1.85 -7.61 3.27
CA THR A 144 -1.60 -9.03 3.02
C THR A 144 -2.76 -9.84 3.58
N HIS A 145 -3.41 -10.67 2.75
CA HIS A 145 -4.36 -11.68 3.21
C HIS A 145 -3.81 -13.08 3.00
N GLY A 146 -3.89 -13.90 4.03
CA GLY A 146 -3.29 -15.21 4.06
C GLY A 146 -3.58 -15.93 5.37
N TRP A 147 -2.85 -17.00 5.65
CA TRP A 147 -2.90 -17.69 6.92
C TRP A 147 -1.63 -17.46 7.73
N ILE A 148 -1.77 -17.51 9.05
CA ILE A 148 -0.61 -17.46 9.95
C ILE A 148 0.15 -18.77 9.83
N ASP A 149 1.37 -18.72 9.30
CA ASP A 149 2.27 -19.89 9.15
C ASP A 149 3.33 -19.92 10.25
N ASP A 150 3.50 -18.82 10.98
CA ASP A 150 4.43 -18.74 12.10
C ASP A 150 4.13 -17.52 12.98
N LEU A 151 4.54 -17.58 14.24
CA LEU A 151 4.44 -16.50 15.21
C LEU A 151 5.61 -16.56 16.18
N GLU A 152 6.47 -15.55 16.14
CA GLU A 152 7.51 -15.35 17.14
C GLU A 152 7.36 -13.97 17.77
N ASP A 153 7.28 -13.94 19.10
CA ASP A 153 6.98 -12.75 19.89
C ASP A 153 5.72 -12.01 19.43
N ARG A 154 5.91 -10.96 18.62
CA ARG A 154 4.85 -10.12 18.04
C ARG A 154 4.96 -10.03 16.53
N VAL A 155 5.75 -10.89 15.90
CA VAL A 155 5.88 -10.97 14.45
C VAL A 155 5.08 -12.16 13.94
N LEU A 156 4.11 -11.87 13.07
CA LEU A 156 3.30 -12.87 12.38
C LEU A 156 3.88 -13.12 11.01
N SER A 157 4.09 -14.39 10.66
CA SER A 157 4.30 -14.79 9.27
C SER A 157 2.95 -15.06 8.61
N ILE A 158 2.63 -14.29 7.57
CA ILE A 158 1.38 -14.42 6.82
C ILE A 158 1.68 -14.99 5.44
N LYS A 159 1.36 -16.27 5.24
CA LYS A 159 1.56 -16.98 3.98
C LYS A 159 0.34 -16.87 3.08
N TYR A 160 0.57 -16.61 1.80
CA TYR A 160 -0.48 -16.44 0.79
C TYR A 160 -0.23 -17.21 -0.51
N GLY A 161 0.81 -18.06 -0.53
CA GLY A 161 1.12 -18.95 -1.64
C GLY A 161 2.09 -20.07 -1.25
N PRO A 162 2.41 -20.98 -2.18
CA PRO A 162 3.25 -22.14 -1.90
C PRO A 162 4.74 -21.85 -1.78
N THR A 163 5.22 -20.67 -2.22
CA THR A 163 6.66 -20.35 -2.23
C THR A 163 7.08 -19.51 -1.03
N ASP A 164 8.38 -19.53 -0.71
CA ASP A 164 8.98 -18.72 0.37
C ASP A 164 9.00 -17.20 0.06
N GLN A 165 8.56 -16.80 -1.14
CA GLN A 165 8.37 -15.41 -1.54
C GLN A 165 6.91 -14.95 -1.41
N GLU A 166 5.98 -15.89 -1.20
CA GLU A 166 4.55 -15.62 -1.09
C GLU A 166 4.13 -15.56 0.38
N GLU A 167 4.83 -14.70 1.11
CA GLU A 167 4.72 -14.56 2.55
C GLU A 167 5.05 -13.11 2.95
N THR A 168 4.55 -12.66 4.09
CA THR A 168 4.87 -11.34 4.64
C THR A 168 4.95 -11.42 6.15
N ASP A 169 6.06 -10.94 6.71
CA ASP A 169 6.27 -10.91 8.14
C ASP A 169 5.89 -9.55 8.70
N VAL A 170 4.94 -9.54 9.64
CA VAL A 170 4.33 -8.32 10.17
C VAL A 170 4.50 -8.25 11.68
N GLU A 171 5.21 -7.23 12.14
CA GLU A 171 5.29 -6.87 13.55
C GLU A 171 4.00 -6.18 14.01
N ILE A 172 3.37 -6.72 15.06
CA ILE A 172 2.12 -6.25 15.65
C ILE A 172 2.41 -5.49 16.96
N SER A 173 2.26 -4.17 16.92
CA SER A 173 2.42 -3.27 18.10
C SER A 173 1.18 -3.21 18.97
#